data_AF-A0A7W7QSB8-F1
#
_entry.id   AF-A0A7W7QSB8-F1
#
_cell.length_a   1.000
_cell.length_b   1.000
_cell.length_c   1.000
_cell.angle_alpha   90.00
_cell.angle_beta   90.00
_cell.angle_gamma   90.00
#
_symmetry.space_group_name_H-M   'P 1'
#
loop_
_entity.id
_entity.type
_entity.pdbx_description
1 polymer ?
#
loop_
_entity_poly.entity_id
_entity_poly.type
_entity_poly.pdbx_seq_one_letter_code
_entity_poly.pdbx_strand_id
1 'polypeptide(L)'
;MSSSPDKQDAPERIAARVELLRSDVRRLADCAERLRRVEAELDAGGAAPPWLRETVRAHLEACAVAAADLAEAEARLSRYAERLGA
;
A
#
# COMPACT_ATOMS: atom_id res chain seq x y z
N MET A 1 -15.44 -36.90 -12.73
CA MET A 1 -14.51 -35.74 -12.75
C MET A 1 -15.19 -34.62 -11.98
N SER A 2 -15.06 -34.61 -10.65
CA SER A 2 -15.61 -33.52 -9.83
C SER A 2 -14.61 -32.37 -9.83
N SER A 3 -14.97 -31.26 -10.47
CA SER A 3 -14.27 -29.99 -10.25
C SER A 3 -14.48 -29.60 -8.78
N SER A 4 -13.39 -29.52 -8.01
CA SER A 4 -13.42 -28.97 -6.66
C SER A 4 -13.87 -27.51 -6.71
N PRO A 5 -14.95 -27.11 -6.00
CA PRO A 5 -15.39 -25.71 -5.94
C PRO A 5 -14.30 -24.77 -5.42
N ASP A 6 -13.37 -25.27 -4.59
CA ASP A 6 -12.20 -24.52 -4.09
C ASP A 6 -11.32 -23.90 -5.18
N LYS A 7 -11.26 -24.50 -6.37
CA LYS A 7 -10.44 -23.97 -7.47
C LYS A 7 -11.14 -22.86 -8.24
N GLN A 8 -12.48 -22.85 -8.25
CA GLN A 8 -13.29 -21.86 -8.98
C GLN A 8 -13.37 -20.53 -8.23
N ASP A 9 -13.28 -20.55 -6.89
CA ASP A 9 -13.26 -19.34 -6.07
C ASP A 9 -11.86 -18.70 -5.97
N ALA A 10 -10.81 -19.43 -6.35
CA ALA A 10 -9.43 -18.95 -6.23
C ALA A 10 -9.16 -17.68 -7.08
N PRO A 11 -9.57 -17.60 -8.37
CA PRO A 11 -9.44 -16.38 -9.16
C PRO A 11 -10.17 -15.16 -8.57
N GLU A 12 -11.40 -15.36 -8.08
CA GLU A 12 -12.19 -14.28 -7.47
C GLU A 12 -11.55 -13.77 -6.17
N ARG A 13 -11.06 -14.68 -5.33
CA ARG A 13 -10.32 -14.33 -4.11
C ARG A 13 -9.01 -13.62 -4.41
N ILE A 14 -8.31 -13.98 -5.49
CA ILE A 14 -7.09 -13.28 -5.92
C ILE A 14 -7.44 -11.87 -6.40
N ALA A 15 -8.49 -11.71 -7.19
CA ALA A 15 -8.95 -10.40 -7.66
C ALA A 15 -9.35 -9.48 -6.49
N ALA A 16 -10.11 -10.01 -5.52
CA ALA A 16 -10.46 -9.26 -4.31
C ALA A 16 -9.21 -8.84 -3.51
N ARG A 17 -8.19 -9.70 -3.44
CA ARG A 17 -6.93 -9.37 -2.75
C ARG A 17 -6.14 -8.30 -3.51
N VAL A 18 -6.09 -8.35 -4.84
CA VAL A 18 -5.47 -7.32 -5.69
C VAL A 18 -6.14 -5.96 -5.44
N GLU A 19 -7.46 -5.90 -5.42
CA GLU A 19 -8.18 -4.64 -5.13
C GLU A 19 -7.93 -4.11 -3.72
N LEU A 20 -7.84 -5.00 -2.73
CA LEU A 20 -7.48 -4.62 -1.36
C LEU A 20 -6.07 -4.03 -1.31
N LEU A 21 -5.08 -4.64 -1.97
CA LEU A 21 -3.72 -4.11 -2.03
C LEU A 21 -3.67 -2.73 -2.71
N ARG A 22 -4.41 -2.54 -3.81
CA ARG A 22 -4.55 -1.24 -4.49
C ARG A 22 -5.15 -0.18 -3.56
N SER A 23 -6.16 -0.57 -2.78
CA SER A 23 -6.79 0.31 -1.78
C SER A 23 -5.80 0.71 -0.68
N ASP A 24 -5.01 -0.23 -0.18
CA ASP A 24 -4.02 0.03 0.86
C ASP A 24 -2.88 0.92 0.34
N VAL A 25 -2.42 0.74 -0.90
CA VAL A 25 -1.47 1.66 -1.55
C VAL A 25 -2.02 3.09 -1.62
N ARG A 26 -3.29 3.27 -2.01
CA ARG A 26 -3.94 4.60 -2.03
C ARG A 26 -4.00 5.22 -0.63
N ARG A 27 -4.37 4.44 0.39
CA ARG A 27 -4.39 4.90 1.79
C ARG A 27 -3.02 5.34 2.28
N LEU A 28 -1.95 4.65 1.88
CA LEU A 28 -0.58 5.06 2.20
C LEU A 28 -0.19 6.36 1.48
N ALA A 29 -0.62 6.56 0.24
CA ALA A 29 -0.41 7.82 -0.47
C ALA A 29 -1.12 8.99 0.23
N ASP A 30 -2.37 8.81 0.65
CA ASP A 30 -3.13 9.81 1.40
C ASP A 30 -2.47 10.11 2.76
N CYS A 31 -1.96 9.08 3.45
CA CYS A 31 -1.21 9.23 4.70
C CYS A 31 0.06 10.07 4.46
N ALA A 32 0.84 9.72 3.43
CA ALA A 32 2.05 10.44 3.08
C ALA A 32 1.77 11.91 2.72
N GLU A 33 0.67 12.21 2.01
CA GLU A 33 0.28 13.58 1.72
C GLU A 33 -0.03 14.37 3.00
N ARG A 34 -0.79 13.78 3.93
CA ARG A 34 -1.09 14.40 5.23
C ARG A 34 0.19 14.67 6.03
N LEU A 35 1.14 13.74 6.02
CA LEU A 35 2.43 13.92 6.71
C LEU A 35 3.29 15.01 6.07
N ARG A 36 3.30 15.15 4.74
CA ARG A 36 4.00 16.26 4.06
C ARG A 36 3.39 17.62 4.43
N ARG A 37 2.08 17.69 4.62
CA ARG A 37 1.43 18.91 5.12
C ARG A 37 1.88 19.22 6.55
N VAL A 38 1.93 18.22 7.43
CA VAL A 38 2.46 18.37 8.78
C VAL A 38 3.93 18.83 8.75
N GLU A 39 4.77 18.22 7.91
CA GLU A 39 6.18 18.64 7.74
C GLU A 39 6.29 20.11 7.33
N ALA A 40 5.50 20.54 6.35
CA ALA A 40 5.46 21.94 5.91
C ALA A 40 4.97 22.90 7.01
N GLU A 41 3.97 22.49 7.81
CA GLU A 41 3.50 23.26 8.96
C GLU A 41 4.57 23.36 10.06
N LEU A 42 5.33 22.30 10.31
CA LEU A 42 6.44 22.29 11.26
C LEU A 42 7.60 23.19 10.80
N ASP A 43 7.85 23.29 9.50
CA ASP A 43 8.85 24.18 8.94
C ASP A 43 8.40 25.64 8.97
N ALA A 44 7.10 25.92 8.76
CA ALA A 44 6.55 27.27 8.80
C ALA A 44 6.34 27.80 10.23
N GLY A 45 6.00 26.93 11.19
CA GLY A 45 5.62 27.28 12.57
C GLY A 45 6.77 27.63 13.51
N GLY A 46 8.02 27.63 13.03
CA GLY A 46 9.20 27.96 13.84
C GLY A 46 9.87 26.72 14.49
N ALA A 47 10.33 26.85 15.73
CA ALA A 47 11.16 25.85 16.40
C ALA A 47 10.39 24.60 16.85
N ALA A 48 9.97 23.76 15.89
CA ALA A 48 9.58 22.40 16.18
C ALA A 48 10.77 21.62 16.77
N PRO A 49 10.57 20.81 17.82
CA PRO A 49 11.62 19.95 18.34
C PRO A 49 12.19 19.03 17.25
N PRO A 50 13.52 18.81 17.19
CA PRO A 50 14.13 17.97 16.15
C PRO A 50 13.53 16.56 16.05
N TRP A 51 13.23 15.95 17.20
CA TRP A 51 12.63 14.61 17.28
C TRP A 51 11.29 14.51 16.53
N LEU A 52 10.52 15.59 16.46
CA LEU A 52 9.21 15.59 15.80
C LEU A 52 9.37 15.53 14.28
N ARG A 53 10.33 16.28 13.72
CA ARG A 53 10.66 16.23 12.29
C ARG A 53 11.21 14.87 11.90
N GLU A 54 12.12 14.33 12.69
CA GLU A 54 12.68 12.98 12.49
C GLU A 54 11.57 11.92 12.48
N THR A 55 10.60 12.04 13.39
CA THR A 55 9.46 11.11 13.46
C THR A 55 8.58 11.19 12.21
N VAL A 56 8.25 12.40 11.74
CA VAL A 56 7.44 12.59 10.52
C VAL A 56 8.17 12.02 9.29
N ARG A 57 9.47 12.31 9.18
CA ARG A 57 10.31 11.79 8.09
C ARG A 57 10.41 10.26 8.12
N ALA A 58 10.66 9.67 9.28
CA ALA A 58 10.70 8.21 9.42
C ALA A 58 9.37 7.57 9.04
N HIS A 59 8.24 8.22 9.36
CA HIS A 59 6.92 7.72 8.97
C HIS A 59 6.66 7.85 7.46
N LEU A 60 7.11 8.93 6.82
CA LEU A 60 7.09 9.08 5.36
C LEU A 60 7.88 7.98 4.65
N GLU A 61 9.09 7.70 5.15
CA GLU A 61 9.94 6.61 4.63
C GLU A 61 9.26 5.25 4.81
N ALA A 62 8.65 5.00 5.98
CA ALA A 62 7.90 3.77 6.23
C ALA A 62 6.68 3.63 5.30
N CYS A 63 5.93 4.71 5.05
CA CYS A 63 4.82 4.70 4.10
C CYS A 63 5.29 4.40 2.67
N ALA A 64 6.45 4.94 2.26
CA ALA A 64 7.02 4.68 0.95
C ALA A 64 7.44 3.22 0.77
N VAL A 65 8.11 2.63 1.77
CA VAL A 65 8.51 1.21 1.77
C VAL A 65 7.26 0.32 1.72
N ALA A 66 6.28 0.55 2.60
CA ALA A 66 5.05 -0.24 2.62
C ALA A 66 4.28 -0.14 1.30
N ALA A 67 4.22 1.04 0.67
CA ALA A 67 3.55 1.21 -0.62
C ALA A 67 4.26 0.42 -1.73
N ALA A 68 5.60 0.41 -1.75
CA ALA A 68 6.38 -0.36 -2.71
C ALA A 68 6.15 -1.88 -2.54
N ASP A 69 6.18 -2.37 -1.30
CA ASP A 69 5.94 -3.79 -1.00
C ASP A 69 4.54 -4.24 -1.42
N LEU A 70 3.52 -3.42 -1.13
CA LEU A 70 2.14 -3.71 -1.53
C LEU A 70 1.95 -3.67 -3.06
N ALA A 71 2.59 -2.73 -3.74
CA ALA A 71 2.57 -2.66 -5.21
C ALA A 71 3.28 -3.87 -5.84
N GLU A 72 4.38 -4.33 -5.27
CA GLU A 72 5.04 -5.55 -5.74
C GLU A 72 4.16 -6.79 -5.52
N ALA A 73 3.53 -6.91 -4.35
CA ALA A 73 2.60 -7.99 -4.06
C ALA A 73 1.40 -7.99 -5.01
N GLU A 74 0.84 -6.81 -5.30
CA GLU A 74 -0.23 -6.61 -6.28
C GLU A 74 0.19 -7.11 -7.66
N ALA A 75 1.34 -6.67 -8.16
CA ALA A 75 1.85 -7.07 -9.47
C ALA A 75 2.11 -8.59 -9.55
N ARG A 76 2.60 -9.21 -8.47
CA ARG A 76 2.80 -10.67 -8.40
C ARG A 76 1.47 -11.44 -8.44
N LEU A 77 0.46 -10.97 -7.70
CA LEU A 77 -0.86 -11.61 -7.68
C LEU A 77 -1.61 -11.42 -9.00
N SER A 78 -1.54 -10.24 -9.62
CA SER A 78 -2.13 -9.97 -10.93
C SER A 78 -1.56 -10.92 -12.00
N ARG A 79 -0.22 -11.06 -12.07
CA ARG A 79 0.42 -12.05 -12.97
C ARG A 79 0.01 -13.49 -12.68
N TYR A 80 -0.21 -13.82 -11.41
CA TYR A 80 -0.67 -15.16 -11.05
C TYR A 80 -2.12 -15.41 -11.49
N ALA A 81 -3.00 -14.43 -11.33
CA ALA A 81 -4.38 -14.48 -11.82
C ALA A 81 -4.44 -14.64 -13.34
N GLU A 82 -3.64 -13.88 -14.08
CA GLU A 82 -3.53 -13.98 -15.55
C GLU A 82 -3.15 -15.40 -16.00
N ARG A 83 -2.18 -16.04 -15.31
CA ARG A 83 -1.78 -17.42 -15.60
C ARG A 83 -2.84 -18.48 -15.25
N LEU A 84 -3.74 -18.19 -14.32
CA LEU A 84 -4.83 -19.10 -13.94
C LEU A 84 -6.05 -18.97 -14.87
N GLY A 85 -6.22 -17.81 -15.50
CA GLY A 85 -7.30 -17.56 -16.47
C GLY A 85 -6.95 -17.82 -17.93
N ALA A 86 -5.67 -18.13 -18.23
CA ALA A 86 -5.16 -18.57 -19.53
C ALA A 86 -5.20 -20.09 -19.67
#